data_AF-A0A0S8GKA4-F1
#
_entry.id   AF-A0A0S8GKA4-F1
#
_cell.length_a   1.000
_cell.length_b   1.000
_cell.length_c   1.000
_cell.angle_alpha   90.00
_cell.angle_beta   90.00
_cell.angle_gamma   90.00
#
_symmetry.space_group_name_H-M   'P 1'
#
loop_
_entity.id
_entity.type
_entity.pdbx_description
1 polymer ?
#
loop_
_entity_poly.entity_id
_entity_poly.type
_entity_poly.pdbx_seq_one_letter_code
_entity_poly.pdbx_strand_id
1 'polypeptide(L)'
;MKIIVGEVPGACTLFQGYLKSKNYTNVVVGHAKSIRYNAGNWKTRQYGKSVTEREHSMIRDCDSAIIIWTDKSGVIAENLEVLKRLGKPTFLYEYYTKTKVAKAGWLDPKRMYDPYYYWKERMRRRKKCKNGGMRRQQKA
;
A
#
# COMPACT_ATOMS: atom_id res chain seq x y z
N MET A 1 -19.01 4.02 6.87
CA MET A 1 -17.85 3.78 6.00
C MET A 1 -16.66 4.60 6.50
N LYS A 2 -15.50 3.96 6.73
CA LYS A 2 -14.25 4.62 7.15
C LYS A 2 -13.24 4.53 6.01
N ILE A 3 -12.60 5.64 5.66
CA ILE A 3 -11.59 5.68 4.58
C ILE A 3 -10.21 5.76 5.19
N ILE A 4 -9.32 4.85 4.81
CA ILE A 4 -7.90 4.90 5.19
C ILE A 4 -7.12 5.37 3.96
N VAL A 5 -6.35 6.45 4.09
CA VAL A 5 -5.54 7.02 2.99
C VAL A 5 -4.11 7.22 3.44
N GLY A 6 -3.16 6.96 2.54
CA GLY A 6 -1.74 7.11 2.82
C GLY A 6 -1.32 8.57 2.91
N GLU A 7 -0.23 8.80 3.63
CA GLU A 7 0.49 10.07 3.69
C GLU A 7 1.68 10.04 2.70
N VAL A 8 1.44 10.35 1.42
CA VAL A 8 2.49 10.41 0.37
C VAL A 8 2.14 11.49 -0.66
N PRO A 9 3.12 12.26 -1.18
CA PRO A 9 2.92 13.11 -2.35
C PRO A 9 2.35 12.35 -3.56
N GLY A 10 1.61 13.05 -4.41
CA GLY A 10 1.02 12.49 -5.64
C GLY A 10 -0.41 11.99 -5.43
N ALA A 11 -0.68 10.73 -5.78
CA ALA A 11 -2.05 10.19 -5.80
C ALA A 11 -2.77 10.30 -4.45
N CYS A 12 -2.06 10.10 -3.33
CA CYS A 12 -2.65 10.24 -2.00
C CYS A 12 -3.02 11.70 -1.69
N THR A 13 -2.15 12.67 -2.00
CA THR A 13 -2.44 14.10 -1.85
C THR A 13 -3.67 14.51 -2.66
N LEU A 14 -3.74 14.11 -3.93
CA LEU A 14 -4.88 14.39 -4.80
C LEU A 14 -6.17 13.80 -4.25
N PHE A 15 -6.14 12.54 -3.81
CA PHE A 15 -7.32 11.88 -3.25
C PHE A 15 -7.75 12.51 -1.92
N GLN A 16 -6.82 12.86 -1.04
CA GLN A 16 -7.11 13.63 0.16
C GLN A 16 -7.76 14.99 -0.17
N GLY A 17 -7.27 15.71 -1.19
CA GLY A 17 -7.89 16.95 -1.65
C GLY A 17 -9.34 16.75 -2.10
N TYR A 18 -9.60 15.70 -2.87
CA TYR A 18 -10.95 15.31 -3.27
C TYR A 18 -11.86 15.02 -2.07
N LEU A 19 -11.40 14.17 -1.13
CA LEU A 19 -12.16 13.84 0.08
C LEU A 19 -12.49 15.09 0.91
N LYS A 20 -11.54 16.02 1.02
CA LYS A 20 -11.77 17.30 1.70
C LYS A 20 -12.81 18.14 0.97
N SER A 21 -12.72 18.28 -0.35
CA SER A 21 -13.67 19.06 -1.17
C SER A 21 -15.12 18.52 -1.09
N LYS A 22 -15.27 17.23 -0.78
CA LYS A 22 -16.55 16.55 -0.60
C LYS A 22 -16.99 16.46 0.87
N ASN A 23 -16.29 17.16 1.78
CA ASN A 23 -16.59 17.20 3.21
C ASN A 23 -16.65 15.81 3.89
N TYR A 24 -15.82 14.85 3.45
CA TYR A 24 -15.71 13.57 4.14
C TYR A 24 -15.06 13.77 5.52
N THR A 25 -15.70 13.24 6.56
CA THR A 25 -15.24 13.39 7.96
C THR A 25 -14.66 12.10 8.55
N ASN A 26 -15.12 10.94 8.08
CA ASN A 26 -14.67 9.63 8.59
C ASN A 26 -13.44 9.10 7.81
N VAL A 27 -12.36 9.87 7.84
CA VAL A 27 -11.08 9.57 7.18
C VAL A 27 -9.99 9.36 8.22
N VAL A 28 -9.08 8.42 7.98
CA VAL A 28 -7.86 8.21 8.77
C VAL A 28 -6.64 8.29 7.86
N VAL A 29 -5.70 9.18 8.19
CA VAL A 29 -4.44 9.32 7.45
C VAL A 29 -3.39 8.39 8.04
N GLY A 30 -2.96 7.41 7.24
CA GLY A 30 -1.95 6.42 7.60
C GLY A 30 -0.52 6.91 7.34
N HIS A 31 0.36 6.85 8.35
CA HIS A 31 1.75 7.28 8.25
C HIS A 31 2.75 6.25 8.82
N ALA A 32 4.04 6.43 8.49
CA ALA A 32 5.14 5.56 8.95
C ALA A 32 6.01 6.19 10.04
N LYS A 33 6.20 7.51 10.01
CA LYS A 33 7.00 8.23 11.02
C LYS A 33 6.26 9.49 11.42
N SER A 34 6.73 10.66 10.97
CA SER A 34 6.01 11.92 11.05
C SER A 34 4.97 12.04 9.93
N ILE A 35 3.99 12.89 10.15
CA ILE A 35 3.01 13.31 9.14
C ILE A 35 3.54 14.55 8.46
N ARG A 36 3.57 14.55 7.12
CA ARG A 36 3.95 15.72 6.32
C ARG A 36 2.73 16.34 5.64
N TYR A 37 1.67 15.56 5.43
CA TYR A 37 0.45 16.02 4.77
C TYR A 37 -0.83 15.42 5.34
N ASN A 38 -1.81 16.27 5.63
CA ASN A 38 -3.16 15.89 6.04
C ASN A 38 -4.14 16.99 5.59
N ALA A 39 -4.79 16.80 4.43
CA ALA A 39 -5.59 17.86 3.83
C ALA A 39 -6.75 18.32 4.73
N GLY A 40 -7.47 17.37 5.34
CA GLY A 40 -8.71 17.62 6.08
C GLY A 40 -8.55 17.71 7.58
N ASN A 41 -7.32 17.76 8.10
CA ASN A 41 -7.04 17.70 9.54
C ASN A 41 -7.72 16.50 10.23
N TRP A 42 -7.77 15.36 9.53
CA TRP A 42 -8.42 14.15 10.03
C TRP A 42 -7.59 13.42 11.08
N LYS A 43 -8.21 12.43 11.73
CA LYS A 43 -7.50 11.49 12.62
C LYS A 43 -6.37 10.78 11.87
N THR A 44 -5.34 10.43 12.59
CA THR A 44 -4.11 9.85 12.03
C THR A 44 -3.77 8.56 12.75
N ARG A 45 -3.09 7.64 12.06
CA ARG A 45 -2.62 6.37 12.63
C ARG A 45 -1.28 5.97 12.05
N GLN A 46 -0.36 5.57 12.92
CA GLN A 46 0.91 5.02 12.50
C GLN A 46 0.75 3.52 12.16
N TYR A 47 1.11 3.12 10.95
CA TYR A 47 0.95 1.74 10.45
C TYR A 47 2.26 0.97 10.32
N GLY A 48 3.41 1.61 10.55
CA GLY A 48 4.72 0.97 10.45
C GLY A 48 5.83 1.94 10.79
N LYS A 49 7.09 1.51 10.66
CA LYS A 49 8.29 2.36 10.82
C LYS A 49 8.93 2.73 9.47
N SER A 50 8.46 2.11 8.39
CA SER A 50 8.86 2.35 7.01
C SER A 50 7.65 2.48 6.08
N VAL A 51 7.86 3.00 4.87
CA VAL A 51 6.81 3.13 3.85
C VAL A 51 6.17 1.78 3.52
N THR A 52 6.99 0.75 3.31
CA THR A 52 6.54 -0.61 3.00
C THR A 52 5.75 -1.23 4.15
N GLU A 53 6.20 -1.07 5.40
CA GLU A 53 5.46 -1.58 6.56
C GLU A 53 4.11 -0.88 6.69
N ARG A 54 4.08 0.44 6.53
CA ARG A 54 2.85 1.22 6.55
C ARG A 54 1.85 0.71 5.52
N GLU A 55 2.26 0.56 4.26
CA GLU A 55 1.38 0.11 3.17
C GLU A 55 0.85 -1.30 3.43
N HIS A 56 1.71 -2.25 3.81
CA HIS A 56 1.29 -3.61 4.11
C HIS A 56 0.33 -3.67 5.31
N SER A 57 0.55 -2.87 6.35
CA SER A 57 -0.34 -2.83 7.50
C SER A 57 -1.68 -2.16 7.17
N MET A 58 -1.70 -1.11 6.34
CA MET A 58 -2.94 -0.53 5.83
C MET A 58 -3.74 -1.52 4.99
N ILE A 59 -3.08 -2.30 4.13
CA ILE A 59 -3.71 -3.37 3.33
C ILE A 59 -4.32 -4.46 4.23
N ARG A 60 -3.67 -4.80 5.34
CA ARG A 60 -4.21 -5.78 6.30
C ARG A 60 -5.43 -5.25 7.06
N ASP A 61 -5.45 -3.95 7.35
CA ASP A 61 -6.49 -3.29 8.14
C ASP A 61 -7.74 -2.94 7.33
N CYS A 62 -7.65 -2.89 5.99
CA CYS A 62 -8.79 -2.58 5.13
C CYS A 62 -9.60 -3.81 4.70
N ASP A 63 -10.89 -3.62 4.44
CA ASP A 63 -11.78 -4.65 3.89
C ASP A 63 -11.75 -4.69 2.36
N SER A 64 -11.56 -3.52 1.74
CA SER A 64 -11.43 -3.32 0.30
C SER A 64 -10.43 -2.21 0.00
N ALA A 65 -9.98 -2.10 -1.25
CA ALA A 65 -8.99 -1.12 -1.68
C ALA A 65 -9.35 -0.45 -3.02
N ILE A 66 -8.95 0.81 -3.15
CA ILE A 66 -8.86 1.50 -4.44
C ILE A 66 -7.38 1.83 -4.65
N ILE A 67 -6.82 1.41 -5.79
CA ILE A 67 -5.42 1.64 -6.11
C ILE A 67 -5.31 2.44 -7.41
N ILE A 68 -4.52 3.51 -7.36
CA ILE A 68 -4.11 4.28 -8.53
C ILE A 68 -2.68 3.87 -8.86
N TRP A 69 -2.48 3.26 -10.02
CA TRP A 69 -1.21 2.71 -10.46
C TRP A 69 -0.72 3.39 -11.72
N THR A 70 0.19 4.34 -11.54
CA THR A 70 0.83 5.07 -12.65
C THR A 70 2.12 4.38 -13.08
N ASP A 71 2.31 4.24 -14.40
CA ASP A 71 3.55 3.80 -15.04
C ASP A 71 4.16 2.50 -14.48
N LYS A 72 3.30 1.59 -14.02
CA LYS A 72 3.71 0.29 -13.49
C LYS A 72 4.75 0.37 -12.35
N SER A 73 4.64 1.37 -11.46
CA SER A 73 5.50 1.49 -10.26
C SER A 73 5.64 0.16 -9.51
N GLY A 74 6.88 -0.27 -9.26
CA GLY A 74 7.18 -1.57 -8.62
C GLY A 74 6.72 -1.67 -7.16
N VAL A 75 6.61 -0.55 -6.45
CA VAL A 75 6.09 -0.53 -5.06
C VAL A 75 4.59 -0.87 -5.05
N ILE A 76 3.82 -0.26 -5.95
CA ILE A 76 2.40 -0.55 -6.09
C ILE A 76 2.19 -1.96 -6.64
N ALA A 77 3.04 -2.40 -7.58
CA ALA A 77 3.01 -3.77 -8.10
C ALA A 77 3.08 -4.82 -6.98
N GLU A 78 4.00 -4.63 -6.02
CA GLU A 78 4.11 -5.50 -4.84
C GLU A 78 2.85 -5.45 -3.97
N ASN A 79 2.30 -4.25 -3.73
CA ASN A 79 1.06 -4.09 -2.96
C ASN A 79 -0.14 -4.78 -3.61
N LEU A 80 -0.23 -4.77 -4.95
CA LEU A 80 -1.28 -5.48 -5.70
C LEU A 80 -1.18 -6.99 -5.51
N GLU A 81 0.04 -7.56 -5.48
CA GLU A 81 0.24 -8.98 -5.16
C GLU A 81 -0.20 -9.32 -3.73
N VAL A 82 0.07 -8.42 -2.76
CA VAL A 82 -0.39 -8.59 -1.37
C VAL A 82 -1.92 -8.56 -1.28
N LEU A 83 -2.57 -7.57 -1.91
CA LEU A 83 -4.03 -7.43 -1.96
C LEU A 83 -4.69 -8.66 -2.60
N LYS A 84 -4.15 -9.11 -3.73
CA LYS A 84 -4.59 -10.32 -4.44
C LYS A 84 -4.51 -11.55 -3.55
N ARG A 85 -3.37 -11.77 -2.89
CA ARG A 85 -3.16 -12.93 -2.00
C ARG A 85 -4.11 -12.93 -0.80
N LEU A 86 -4.44 -11.75 -0.27
CA LEU A 86 -5.38 -11.61 0.84
C LEU A 86 -6.85 -11.66 0.40
N GLY A 87 -7.13 -11.82 -0.90
CA GLY A 87 -8.49 -11.86 -1.43
C GLY A 87 -9.27 -10.56 -1.20
N LYS A 88 -8.57 -9.42 -1.06
CA LYS A 88 -9.22 -8.13 -0.78
C LYS A 88 -9.84 -7.57 -2.07
N PRO A 89 -11.16 -7.31 -2.11
CA PRO A 89 -11.78 -6.64 -3.25
C PRO A 89 -11.07 -5.32 -3.54
N THR A 90 -10.52 -5.21 -4.75
CA THR A 90 -9.65 -4.10 -5.12
C THR A 90 -10.07 -3.54 -6.47
N PHE A 91 -10.42 -2.26 -6.50
CA PHE A 91 -10.63 -1.52 -7.74
C PHE A 91 -9.32 -0.86 -8.15
N LEU A 92 -8.86 -1.16 -9.37
CA LEU A 92 -7.57 -0.73 -9.89
C LEU A 92 -7.79 0.28 -11.03
N TYR A 93 -7.19 1.46 -10.88
CA TYR A 93 -7.05 2.45 -11.94
C TYR A 93 -5.60 2.49 -12.41
N GLU A 94 -5.35 2.11 -13.66
CA GLU A 94 -4.04 2.13 -14.31
C GLU A 94 -3.94 3.34 -15.24
N TYR A 95 -2.83 4.06 -15.15
CA TYR A 95 -2.53 5.15 -16.08
C TYR A 95 -1.10 5.03 -16.62
N TYR A 96 -0.98 5.12 -17.94
CA TYR A 96 0.27 5.06 -18.67
C TYR A 96 0.58 6.43 -19.26
N THR A 97 1.55 7.15 -18.69
CA THR A 97 1.86 8.52 -19.08
C THR A 97 2.35 8.62 -20.52
N LYS A 98 3.20 7.66 -20.96
CA LYS A 98 3.77 7.62 -22.31
C LYS A 98 2.72 7.49 -23.42
N THR A 99 1.71 6.65 -23.21
CA THR A 99 0.68 6.37 -24.21
C THR A 99 -0.62 7.12 -23.95
N LYS A 100 -0.74 7.82 -22.82
CA LYS A 100 -1.96 8.47 -22.32
C LYS A 100 -3.16 7.52 -22.22
N VAL A 101 -2.90 6.23 -22.04
CA VAL A 101 -3.95 5.21 -21.90
C VAL A 101 -4.30 5.04 -20.43
N ALA A 102 -5.59 5.05 -20.14
CA ALA A 102 -6.14 4.70 -18.83
C ALA A 102 -6.93 3.39 -18.93
N LYS A 103 -6.87 2.58 -17.86
CA LYS A 103 -7.72 1.40 -17.68
C LYS A 103 -8.25 1.40 -16.26
N ALA A 104 -9.51 1.01 -16.08
CA ALA A 104 -10.12 0.90 -14.78
C ALA A 104 -10.90 -0.41 -14.69
N GLY A 105 -10.78 -1.11 -13.57
CA GLY A 105 -11.51 -2.35 -13.36
C GLY A 105 -11.15 -3.03 -12.06
N TRP A 106 -11.80 -4.15 -11.79
CA TRP A 106 -11.46 -5.00 -10.65
C TRP A 106 -10.08 -5.63 -10.84
N LEU A 107 -9.36 -5.80 -9.74
CA LEU A 107 -8.07 -6.47 -9.71
C LEU A 107 -8.21 -7.89 -10.26
N ASP A 108 -7.54 -8.15 -11.39
CA ASP A 108 -7.53 -9.49 -12.00
C ASP A 108 -6.70 -10.46 -11.14
N PRO A 109 -7.31 -11.53 -10.58
CA PRO A 109 -6.60 -12.50 -9.74
C PRO A 109 -5.65 -13.41 -10.54
N LYS A 110 -5.77 -13.47 -11.86
CA LYS A 110 -4.89 -14.29 -12.73
C LYS A 110 -3.69 -13.50 -13.25
N ARG A 111 -3.75 -12.16 -13.23
CA ARG A 111 -2.65 -11.30 -13.67
C ARG A 111 -1.49 -11.29 -12.66
N MET A 112 -0.28 -11.38 -13.19
CA MET A 112 0.95 -11.12 -12.45
C MET A 112 1.32 -9.63 -12.58
N TYR A 113 1.40 -8.94 -11.45
CA TYR A 113 1.68 -7.51 -11.35
C TYR A 113 3.16 -7.25 -11.02
N ASP A 114 3.75 -8.04 -10.12
CA ASP A 114 5.19 -8.02 -9.81
C ASP A 114 5.83 -9.38 -10.12
N PRO A 115 6.56 -9.52 -11.25
CA PRO A 115 7.24 -10.77 -11.61
C PRO A 115 8.25 -11.26 -10.57
N TYR A 116 8.77 -10.36 -9.72
CA TYR A 116 9.77 -10.68 -8.71
C TYR A 116 9.17 -10.92 -7.33
N TYR A 117 7.84 -10.85 -7.18
CA TYR A 117 7.18 -10.91 -5.87
C TYR A 117 7.58 -12.16 -5.07
N TYR A 118 7.41 -13.34 -5.65
CA TYR A 118 7.72 -14.61 -4.98
C TYR A 118 9.21 -14.75 -4.66
N TRP A 119 10.08 -14.26 -5.54
CA TRP A 119 11.52 -14.23 -5.30
C TRP A 119 11.87 -13.32 -4.12
N LYS A 120 11.32 -12.10 -4.06
CA LYS A 120 11.49 -11.16 -2.94
C LYS A 120 10.97 -11.77 -1.64
N GLU A 121 9.83 -12.44 -1.66
CA GLU A 121 9.27 -13.11 -0.48
C GLU A 121 10.19 -14.23 0.03
N ARG A 122 10.70 -15.09 -0.87
CA ARG A 122 11.66 -16.15 -0.55
C ARG A 122 12.92 -15.58 0.09
N MET A 123 13.48 -14.51 -0.47
CA MET A 123 14.66 -13.84 0.07
C MET A 123 14.43 -13.25 1.46
N ARG A 124 13.24 -12.67 1.71
CA ARG A 124 12.86 -12.16 3.04
C ARG A 124 12.75 -13.27 4.08
N ARG A 125 12.17 -14.43 3.71
CA ARG A 125 12.10 -15.61 4.61
C ARG A 125 13.51 -16.11 4.97
N ARG A 126 14.42 -16.22 3.99
CA ARG A 126 15.82 -16.60 4.22
C ARG A 126 16.55 -15.66 5.19
N LYS A 127 16.39 -14.34 5.03
CA LYS A 127 16.99 -13.35 5.94
C LYS A 127 16.46 -13.49 7.37
N LYS A 128 15.16 -13.75 7.55
CA LYS A 128 14.57 -13.99 8.88
C LYS A 128 15.14 -15.25 9.55
N CYS A 129 15.32 -16.34 8.81
CA CYS A 129 15.95 -17.56 9.35
C CYS A 129 17.40 -17.32 9.78
N LYS A 130 18.20 -16.59 8.98
CA LYS A 130 19.58 -16.24 9.34
C LYS A 130 19.66 -15.38 10.61
N ASN A 131 18.80 -14.36 10.72
CA ASN A 131 18.79 -13.47 11.89
C ASN A 131 18.16 -14.11 13.14
N GLY A 132 17.24 -15.07 12.98
CA GLY A 132 16.66 -15.84 14.08
C GLY A 132 17.60 -16.92 14.64
N GLY A 133 18.50 -17.47 13.82
CA GLY A 133 19.54 -18.40 14.25
C GLY A 133 20.64 -17.76 15.10
N MET A 134 21.09 -16.54 14.74
CA MET A 134 22.11 -15.82 15.52
C MET A 134 21.63 -15.40 16.91
N ARG A 135 20.34 -15.15 17.13
CA ARG A 135 19.81 -14.75 18.45
C ARG A 135 19.73 -15.90 19.46
N ARG A 136 19.85 -17.16 19.03
CA ARG A 136 19.83 -18.34 19.93
C ARG A 136 21.21 -18.73 20.45
N GLN A 137 22.30 -18.12 19.98
CA GLN A 137 23.67 -18.45 20.40
C GLN A 137 24.30 -17.46 21.41
N GLN A 138 23.54 -16.50 21.93
CA GLN A 138 24.02 -15.55 22.97
C GLN A 138 23.31 -15.71 24.32
N LYS A 139 22.66 -16.85 24.54
CA LYS A 139 22.12 -17.25 25.85
C LYS A 139 22.54 -18.69 26.13
N ALA A 140 23.81 -18.88 26.45
CA ALA A 140 24.35 -20.04 27.14
C ALA A 140 25.37 -19.51 28.14
#